data_AF-A0A849QMU1-F1
#
_entry.id   AF-A0A849QMU1-F1
#
_cell.length_a   1.000
_cell.length_b   1.000
_cell.length_c   1.000
_cell.angle_alpha   90.00
_cell.angle_beta   90.00
_cell.angle_gamma   90.00
#
_symmetry.space_group_name_H-M   'P 1'
#
loop_
_entity.id
_entity.type
_entity.pdbx_description
1 polymer ?
#
loop_
_entity_poly.entity_id
_entity_poly.type
_entity_poly.pdbx_seq_one_letter_code
_entity_poly.pdbx_strand_id
1 'polypeptide(L)' 'MKNLACPVCGRPADNLIDGRCRDCFLKTFTLARIPHMIRTIICPLCGSVKKGAHWE' A
#
# COMPACT_ATOMS: atom_id res chain seq x y z
N MET A 1 -28.60 10.02 13.77
CA MET A 1 -27.33 9.49 13.20
C MET A 1 -26.36 9.32 14.36
N LYS A 2 -25.78 8.12 14.53
CA LYS A 2 -24.85 7.84 15.64
C LYS A 2 -23.44 8.23 15.18
N ASN A 3 -23.03 9.45 15.48
CA ASN A 3 -21.67 9.90 15.15
C ASN A 3 -20.69 9.21 16.10
N LEU A 4 -19.86 8.30 15.57
CA LEU A 4 -18.76 7.73 16.33
C LEU A 4 -17.62 8.75 16.38
N ALA A 5 -17.08 9.03 17.56
CA ALA A 5 -15.88 9.86 17.66
C ALA A 5 -14.65 9.00 17.34
N CYS A 6 -13.77 9.49 16.47
CA CYS A 6 -12.50 8.81 16.20
C CYS A 6 -11.60 8.84 17.45
N PRO A 7 -11.13 7.71 17.98
CA PRO A 7 -10.29 7.67 19.18
C PRO A 7 -8.91 8.31 19.00
N VAL A 8 -8.47 8.55 17.75
CA VAL A 8 -7.17 9.14 17.43
C VAL A 8 -7.21 10.67 17.30
N CYS A 9 -8.28 11.23 16.71
CA CYS A 9 -8.36 12.67 16.47
C CYS A 9 -9.61 13.35 17.04
N GLY A 10 -10.52 12.62 17.68
CA GLY A 10 -11.75 13.14 18.29
C GLY A 10 -12.85 13.58 17.32
N ARG A 11 -12.57 13.64 16.00
CA ARG A 11 -13.57 14.06 15.00
C ARG A 11 -14.71 13.05 14.87
N PRO A 12 -15.96 13.51 14.68
CA PRO A 12 -17.08 12.63 14.38
C PRO A 12 -16.86 11.96 13.02
N ALA A 13 -17.24 10.68 12.93
CA ALA A 13 -17.16 9.89 11.73
C ALA A 13 -18.42 9.02 11.60
N ASP A 14 -18.88 8.86 10.36
CA ASP A 14 -20.03 8.01 10.03
C ASP A 14 -19.69 6.53 10.23
N ASN A 15 -18.43 6.16 10.02
CA ASN A 15 -17.89 4.83 10.23
C ASN A 15 -16.42 4.89 10.69
N LEU A 16 -15.94 3.75 11.20
CA LEU A 16 -14.55 3.54 11.56
C LEU A 16 -13.97 2.41 10.71
N ILE A 17 -12.80 2.62 10.13
CA ILE A 17 -11.98 1.63 9.42
C ILE A 17 -10.83 1.26 10.36
N ASP A 18 -10.73 -0.01 10.73
CA ASP A 18 -9.80 -0.49 11.78
C ASP A 18 -9.84 0.37 13.06
N GLY A 19 -11.05 0.77 13.48
CA GLY A 19 -11.26 1.58 14.68
C GLY A 19 -10.88 3.07 14.54
N ARG A 20 -10.58 3.56 13.33
CA ARG A 20 -10.19 4.96 13.07
C ARG A 20 -11.06 5.60 11.99
N CYS A 21 -11.23 6.92 12.01
CA CYS A 21 -11.83 7.61 10.87
C CYS A 21 -10.95 7.46 9.61
N ARG A 22 -11.55 7.68 8.44
CA ARG A 22 -10.86 7.59 7.14
C ARG A 22 -9.51 8.31 7.11
N ASP A 23 -9.44 9.55 7.58
CA ASP A 23 -8.20 10.34 7.58
C ASP A 23 -7.10 9.69 8.44
N CYS A 24 -7.43 9.26 9.66
CA CYS A 24 -6.47 8.64 10.57
C CYS A 24 -6.04 7.24 10.09
N PHE A 25 -6.94 6.50 9.45
CA PHE A 25 -6.62 5.24 8.79
C PHE A 25 -5.59 5.48 7.68
N LEU A 26 -5.86 6.40 6.74
CA LEU A 26 -4.98 6.65 5.59
C LEU A 26 -3.58 7.13 5.96
N LYS A 27 -3.42 7.84 7.08
CA LYS A 27 -2.09 8.26 7.57
C LYS A 27 -1.17 7.11 7.97
N THR A 28 -1.74 5.97 8.35
CA THR A 28 -1.01 4.80 8.88
C THR A 28 -1.08 3.60 7.97
N PHE A 29 -2.07 3.57 7.07
CA PHE A 29 -2.26 2.49 6.12
C PHE A 29 -1.13 2.46 5.08
N THR A 30 -0.46 1.31 4.98
CA THR A 30 0.52 1.04 3.93
C THR A 30 -0.14 0.18 2.86
N LEU A 31 -0.43 0.75 1.69
CA LEU A 31 -1.08 0.03 0.60
C LEU A 31 -0.21 -1.11 0.05
N ALA A 32 1.08 -0.84 -0.16
CA ALA A 32 2.05 -1.82 -0.62
C ALA A 32 3.42 -1.51 -0.04
N ARG A 33 4.18 -2.56 0.28
CA ARG A 33 5.61 -2.44 0.64
C ARG A 33 6.43 -2.73 -0.61
N ILE A 34 7.03 -1.69 -1.19
CA ILE A 34 7.86 -1.80 -2.38
C ILE A 34 9.29 -2.14 -1.94
N PRO A 35 9.94 -3.16 -2.51
CA PRO A 35 11.34 -3.46 -2.19
C PRO A 35 12.25 -2.33 -2.68
N HIS A 36 13.28 -2.01 -1.89
CA HIS A 36 14.27 -0.99 -2.27
C HIS A 36 15.19 -1.43 -3.43
N MET A 37 15.26 -2.73 -3.71
CA MET A 37 16.09 -3.29 -4.76
C MET A 37 15.32 -4.39 -5.50
N ILE A 38 15.38 -4.34 -6.83
CA ILE A 38 14.87 -5.38 -7.70
C ILE A 38 16.07 -6.10 -8.30
N ARG A 39 16.11 -7.43 -8.18
CA ARG A 39 17.09 -8.28 -8.88
C ARG A 39 16.41 -8.88 -10.11
N THR A 40 17.06 -8.75 -11.26
CA THR A 40 16.60 -9.35 -12.51
C THR A 40 17.77 -10.01 -13.24
N ILE A 41 17.47 -10.78 -14.27
CA ILE A 41 18.44 -11.44 -15.14
C ILE A 41 18.33 -10.78 -16.51
N ILE A 42 19.47 -10.36 -17.06
CA ILE A 42 19.57 -9.77 -18.39
C ILE A 42 20.28 -10.78 -19.29
N CYS A 43 19.74 -11.04 -20.47
CA CYS A 43 20.38 -11.92 -21.46
C CYS A 43 21.67 -11.25 -21.95
N PRO A 44 22.84 -11.90 -21.83
CA PRO A 44 24.11 -11.29 -22.24
C PRO A 44 24.24 -11.17 -23.77
N LEU A 45 23.40 -11.87 -24.54
CA LEU A 45 23.45 -11.88 -26.00
C LEU A 45 22.53 -10.83 -26.64
N CYS A 46 21.29 -10.70 -26.16
CA CYS A 46 20.28 -9.82 -26.77
C CYS A 46 19.77 -8.70 -25.85
N GLY A 47 20.16 -8.70 -24.56
CA GLY A 47 19.72 -7.68 -23.59
C GLY A 47 18.31 -7.86 -23.03
N SER A 48 17.56 -8.89 -23.46
CA SER A 48 16.21 -9.15 -22.93
C SER A 48 16.24 -9.38 -21.42
N VAL A 49 15.22 -8.86 -20.73
CA VAL A 49 15.09 -8.91 -19.28
C VAL A 49 14.14 -10.03 -18.89
N LYS A 50 14.56 -10.88 -17.95
CA LYS A 50 13.71 -11.96 -17.44
C LYS A 50 12.69 -11.40 -16.45
N LYS A 51 11.41 -11.44 -16.83
CA LYS A 51 10.28 -11.11 -15.96
C LYS A 51 9.48 -12.39 -15.69
N GLY A 52 9.65 -12.95 -14.49
CA GLY A 52 9.05 -14.23 -14.13
C GLY A 52 9.56 -15.36 -15.04
N ALA A 53 8.65 -15.98 -15.80
CA ALA A 53 8.96 -17.05 -16.75
C ALA A 53 9.24 -16.56 -18.19
N HIS A 54 9.01 -15.26 -18.47
CA HIS A 54 9.10 -14.69 -19.81
C HIS A 54 10.34 -13.81 -19.97
N TRP A 55 10.77 -13.65 -21.22
CA TRP A 55 11.81 -12.72 -21.63
C TRP A 55 11.17 -11.61 -22.46
N GLU A 56 11.48 -10.37 -22.14
CA GLU A 56 11.03 -9.14 -22.83
C GLU A 56 12.21 -8.30 -23.27
#